data_AF-A0A239PGZ4-F1
#
_entry.id   AF-A0A239PGZ4-F1
#
_cell.length_a   1.000
_cell.length_b   1.000
_cell.length_c   1.000
_cell.angle_alpha   90.00
_cell.angle_beta   90.00
_cell.angle_gamma   90.00
#
_symmetry.space_group_name_H-M   'P 1'
#
loop_
_entity.id
_entity.type
_entity.pdbx_description
1 polymer ?
#
loop_
_entity_poly.entity_id
_entity_poly.type
_entity_poly.pdbx_seq_one_letter_code
_entity_poly.pdbx_strand_id
1 'polypeptide(L)'
;MTSHDPITYEVSTSLQLNEIAATTAQVTLHPDESHPVDITVTGPCPACDGETLHIEPVEFVRGAVAGGELDMEIICACAFPHENAPESKPGCGRSWQLTIEWDGE
;
A
#
# COMPACT_ATOMS: atom_id res chain seq x y z
N MET A 1 -16.41 -17.54 23.14
CA MET A 1 -15.73 -16.23 23.01
C MET A 1 -14.35 -16.54 22.47
N THR A 2 -14.12 -16.33 21.17
CA THR A 2 -12.77 -16.44 20.59
C THR A 2 -11.95 -15.27 21.09
N SER A 3 -10.89 -15.55 21.85
CA SER A 3 -9.90 -14.53 22.23
C SER A 3 -9.24 -14.04 20.95
N HIS A 4 -9.42 -12.77 20.62
CA HIS A 4 -8.66 -12.12 19.56
C HIS A 4 -7.39 -11.59 20.19
N ASP A 5 -6.43 -12.49 20.45
CA ASP A 5 -5.13 -12.08 20.95
C ASP A 5 -4.46 -11.23 19.84
N PRO A 6 -3.96 -10.02 20.15
CA PRO A 6 -3.35 -9.16 19.14
C PRO A 6 -2.11 -9.83 18.57
N ILE A 7 -2.05 -9.95 17.24
CA ILE A 7 -0.89 -10.50 16.54
C ILE A 7 0.25 -9.46 16.63
N THR A 8 1.42 -9.87 17.12
CA THR A 8 2.63 -9.04 17.09
C THR A 8 3.21 -9.03 15.68
N TYR A 9 3.34 -7.84 15.09
CA TYR A 9 3.98 -7.63 13.78
C TYR A 9 5.15 -6.64 13.92
N GLU A 10 6.20 -6.84 13.14
CA GLU A 10 7.35 -5.94 13.04
C GLU A 10 7.33 -5.31 11.65
N VAL A 11 7.14 -3.99 11.61
CA VAL A 11 7.19 -3.20 10.39
C VAL A 11 8.65 -2.84 10.13
N SER A 12 9.16 -3.24 8.99
CA SER A 12 10.53 -2.92 8.58
C SER A 12 10.54 -2.50 7.12
N THR A 13 10.92 -1.25 6.90
CA THR A 13 11.14 -0.66 5.58
C THR A 13 12.62 -0.76 5.20
N SER A 14 12.90 -0.78 3.90
CA SER A 14 14.27 -0.58 3.40
C SER A 14 14.21 0.20 2.09
N LEU A 15 15.23 1.01 1.83
CA LEU A 15 15.31 1.78 0.58
C LEU A 15 15.19 0.88 -0.65
N GLN A 16 15.77 -0.32 -0.60
CA GLN A 16 15.67 -1.31 -1.66
C GLN A 16 14.22 -1.75 -1.93
N LEU A 17 13.40 -1.92 -0.89
CA LEU A 17 11.99 -2.28 -1.07
C LEU A 17 11.18 -1.14 -1.68
N ASN A 18 11.48 0.11 -1.29
CA ASN A 18 10.86 1.29 -1.88
C ASN A 18 11.20 1.40 -3.37
N GLU A 19 12.47 1.20 -3.74
CA GLU A 19 12.94 1.23 -5.14
C GLU A 19 12.26 0.15 -5.99
N ILE A 20 12.15 -1.09 -5.49
CA ILE A 20 11.47 -2.18 -6.20
C ILE A 20 9.98 -1.82 -6.36
N ALA A 21 9.31 -1.46 -5.26
CA ALA A 21 7.89 -1.12 -5.27
C ALA A 21 7.57 0.03 -6.23
N ALA A 22 8.41 1.06 -6.31
CA ALA A 22 8.24 2.17 -7.25
C ALA A 22 8.25 1.73 -8.73
N THR A 23 8.86 0.59 -9.05
CA THR A 23 8.89 0.05 -10.42
C THR A 23 7.80 -0.97 -10.72
N THR A 24 7.21 -1.58 -9.70
CA THR A 24 6.25 -2.69 -9.85
C THR A 24 4.82 -2.33 -9.45
N ALA A 25 4.64 -1.32 -8.61
CA ALA A 25 3.33 -0.87 -8.18
C ALA A 25 2.58 -0.17 -9.33
N GLN A 26 1.27 -0.40 -9.37
CA GLN A 26 0.33 0.34 -10.21
C GLN A 26 -0.52 1.20 -9.30
N VAL A 27 -0.62 2.49 -9.63
CA VAL A 27 -1.40 3.47 -8.88
C VAL A 27 -2.60 3.87 -9.72
N THR A 28 -3.77 3.95 -9.12
CA THR A 28 -4.99 4.47 -9.74
C THR A 28 -5.70 5.41 -8.79
N LEU A 29 -6.05 6.59 -9.30
CA LEU A 29 -6.81 7.63 -8.59
C LEU A 29 -8.30 7.47 -8.93
N HIS A 30 -9.16 7.42 -7.93
CA HIS A 30 -10.60 7.24 -8.11
C HIS A 30 -11.40 8.46 -7.60
N PRO A 31 -12.40 8.98 -8.34
CA PRO A 31 -12.80 8.54 -9.68
C PRO A 31 -11.80 8.93 -10.77
N ASP A 32 -11.06 10.02 -10.60
CA ASP A 32 -10.05 10.53 -11.53
C ASP A 32 -9.03 11.42 -10.81
N GLU A 33 -7.99 11.84 -11.53
CA GLU A 33 -6.86 12.63 -11.01
C GLU A 33 -7.26 14.07 -10.65
N SER A 34 -8.33 14.62 -11.23
CA SER A 34 -8.76 15.99 -10.96
C SER A 34 -9.42 16.13 -9.60
N HIS A 35 -10.12 15.09 -9.14
CA HIS A 35 -10.86 15.06 -7.88
C HIS A 35 -10.81 13.68 -7.19
N PRO A 36 -9.63 13.17 -6.80
CA PRO A 36 -9.49 11.81 -6.30
C PRO A 36 -10.04 11.65 -4.87
N VAL A 37 -11.04 10.80 -4.70
CA VAL A 37 -11.60 10.35 -3.42
C VAL A 37 -10.71 9.34 -2.72
N ASP A 38 -10.10 8.43 -3.48
CA ASP A 38 -9.19 7.43 -2.95
C ASP A 38 -8.09 7.10 -3.97
N ILE A 39 -6.98 6.63 -3.43
CA ILE A 39 -5.84 6.14 -4.19
C ILE A 39 -5.76 4.63 -3.98
N THR A 40 -5.87 3.89 -5.07
CA THR A 40 -5.68 2.45 -5.09
C THR A 40 -4.27 2.12 -5.58
N VAL A 41 -3.53 1.36 -4.79
CA VAL A 41 -2.21 0.83 -5.15
C VAL A 41 -2.27 -0.68 -5.24
N THR A 42 -1.89 -1.23 -6.39
CA THR A 42 -1.80 -2.67 -6.65
C THR A 42 -0.41 -3.09 -7.10
N GLY A 43 -0.12 -4.38 -7.04
CA GLY A 43 1.13 -4.96 -7.54
C GLY A 43 1.77 -5.96 -6.59
N PRO A 44 2.88 -6.58 -6.99
CA PRO A 44 3.56 -7.57 -6.17
C PRO A 44 4.26 -6.91 -4.98
N CYS A 45 4.23 -7.56 -3.82
CA CYS A 45 5.04 -7.17 -2.68
C CYS A 45 6.53 -7.24 -3.05
N PRO A 46 7.32 -6.17 -2.86
CA PRO A 46 8.73 -6.14 -3.23
C PRO A 46 9.61 -7.14 -2.45
N ALA A 47 9.09 -7.76 -1.39
CA ALA A 47 9.82 -8.72 -0.56
C ALA A 47 9.45 -10.18 -0.82
N CYS A 48 8.20 -10.46 -1.19
CA CYS A 48 7.69 -11.84 -1.26
C CYS A 48 6.85 -12.12 -2.52
N ASP A 49 6.73 -11.14 -3.41
CA ASP A 49 5.97 -11.23 -4.68
C ASP A 49 4.48 -11.55 -4.54
N GLY A 50 3.94 -11.49 -3.32
CA GLY A 50 2.52 -11.64 -3.07
C GLY A 50 1.74 -10.43 -3.57
N GLU A 51 0.63 -10.65 -4.27
CA GLU A 51 -0.26 -9.58 -4.74
C GLU A 51 -0.75 -8.73 -3.57
N THR A 52 -0.58 -7.42 -3.71
CA THR A 52 -0.98 -6.40 -2.74
C THR A 52 -2.08 -5.52 -3.34
N LEU A 53 -3.07 -5.20 -2.52
CA LEU A 53 -4.08 -4.17 -2.77
C LEU A 53 -4.15 -3.28 -1.54
N HIS A 54 -3.79 -2.01 -1.71
CA HIS A 54 -3.92 -0.98 -0.70
C HIS A 54 -4.85 0.12 -1.21
N ILE A 55 -5.75 0.60 -0.36
CA ILE A 55 -6.68 1.68 -0.70
C ILE A 55 -6.54 2.74 0.38
N GLU A 56 -6.11 3.94 -0.02
CA GLU A 56 -5.91 5.07 0.87
C GLU A 56 -6.93 6.16 0.53
N PRO A 57 -7.81 6.57 1.48
CA PRO A 57 -8.71 7.69 1.25
C PRO A 57 -7.93 9.00 1.20
N VAL A 58 -8.26 9.86 0.25
CA VAL A 58 -7.75 11.24 0.23
C VAL A 58 -8.57 12.05 1.23
N GLU A 59 -8.04 12.35 2.42
CA GLU A 59 -8.77 13.09 3.44
C GLU A 59 -9.08 14.53 2.98
N PHE A 60 -10.37 14.87 2.81
CA PHE A 60 -10.80 16.22 2.44
C PHE A 60 -11.42 16.99 3.61
N VAL A 61 -10.78 18.08 4.01
CA VAL A 61 -11.45 19.18 4.74
C VAL A 61 -11.93 20.21 3.71
N ARG A 62 -13.19 20.09 3.25
CA ARG A 62 -13.91 20.98 2.30
C ARG A 62 -13.02 21.87 1.39
N GLY A 63 -12.72 21.34 0.21
CA GLY A 63 -12.03 22.06 -0.87
C GLY A 63 -11.19 21.05 -1.63
N ALA A 64 -11.70 20.55 -2.76
CA ALA A 64 -10.99 19.59 -3.59
C ALA A 64 -9.67 20.22 -4.03
N VAL A 65 -8.56 19.57 -3.68
CA VAL A 65 -7.23 20.04 -4.04
C VAL A 65 -7.02 19.65 -5.49
N ALA A 66 -6.84 20.67 -6.36
CA ALA A 66 -6.28 20.44 -7.67
C ALA A 66 -4.83 20.02 -7.49
N GLY A 67 -4.56 18.74 -7.72
CA GLY A 67 -3.25 18.13 -7.57
C GLY A 67 -2.88 17.89 -6.11
N GLY A 68 -1.87 17.04 -5.89
CA GLY A 68 -1.43 16.69 -4.55
C GLY A 68 -0.21 15.79 -4.53
N GLU A 69 0.37 15.69 -3.34
CA GLU A 69 1.44 14.75 -3.00
C GLU A 69 0.99 14.01 -1.74
N LEU A 70 1.12 12.68 -1.74
CA LEU A 70 0.81 11.84 -0.59
C LEU A 70 1.91 10.82 -0.37
N ASP A 71 2.53 10.89 0.82
CA ASP A 71 3.38 9.84 1.34
C ASP A 71 2.52 8.77 2.00
N MET A 72 2.68 7.52 1.58
CA MET A 72 1.94 6.39 2.11
C MET A 72 2.85 5.23 2.48
N GLU A 73 2.59 4.63 3.64
CA GLU A 73 3.19 3.35 4.03
C GLU A 73 2.24 2.21 3.63
N ILE A 74 2.73 1.31 2.78
CA ILE A 74 2.00 0.11 2.38
C ILE A 74 2.61 -1.08 3.10
N ILE A 75 1.76 -1.87 3.75
CA ILE A 75 2.14 -3.10 4.44
C ILE A 75 1.65 -4.28 3.58
N CYS A 76 2.49 -5.30 3.37
CA CYS A 76 2.05 -6.52 2.68
C CYS A 76 0.92 -7.19 3.47
N ALA A 77 -0.30 -7.02 2.99
CA ALA A 77 -1.49 -7.72 3.48
C ALA A 77 -1.72 -9.03 2.73
N CYS A 78 -0.67 -9.63 2.16
CA CYS A 78 -0.67 -10.91 1.45
C CYS A 78 -1.40 -11.98 2.28
N ALA A 79 -2.72 -12.10 2.07
CA ALA A 79 -3.63 -12.90 2.89
C ALA A 79 -3.74 -14.35 2.41
N PHE A 80 -3.25 -14.62 1.20
CA PHE A 80 -3.27 -15.93 0.58
C PHE A 80 -1.87 -16.57 0.60
N PRO A 81 -1.75 -17.88 0.87
CA PRO A 81 -0.49 -18.58 0.74
C PRO A 81 0.07 -18.47 -0.67
N HIS A 82 1.35 -18.13 -0.79
CA HIS A 82 2.11 -18.15 -2.03
C HIS A 82 3.53 -18.67 -1.72
N GLU A 83 4.31 -18.97 -2.77
CA GLU A 83 5.60 -19.68 -2.64
C GLU A 83 6.57 -19.05 -1.63
N ASN A 84 6.55 -17.72 -1.51
CA ASN A 84 7.43 -16.94 -0.63
C ASN A 84 6.74 -16.47 0.67
N ALA A 85 5.52 -16.92 0.96
CA ALA A 85 4.84 -16.56 2.20
C ALA A 85 5.47 -17.31 3.39
N PRO A 86 5.71 -16.65 4.54
CA PRO A 86 6.24 -17.35 5.70
C PRO A 86 5.24 -18.40 6.21
N GLU A 87 5.72 -19.63 6.45
CA GLU A 87 4.88 -20.79 6.83
C GLU A 87 4.07 -20.57 8.12
N SER A 88 4.48 -19.62 8.97
CA SER A 88 3.94 -19.41 10.31
C SER A 88 3.02 -18.19 10.45
N LYS A 89 2.85 -17.36 9.42
CA LYS A 89 2.08 -16.09 9.51
C LYS A 89 1.31 -15.78 8.21
N PRO A 90 0.12 -15.14 8.30
CA PRO A 90 -0.52 -14.55 7.13
C PRO A 90 0.30 -13.34 6.67
N GLY A 91 0.91 -13.45 5.49
CA GLY A 91 1.72 -12.42 4.86
C GLY A 91 3.16 -12.30 5.38
N CYS A 92 4.00 -11.58 4.65
CA CYS A 92 5.42 -11.41 4.99
C CYS A 92 5.68 -10.30 6.04
N GLY A 93 4.69 -9.43 6.28
CA GLY A 93 4.76 -8.35 7.26
C GLY A 93 5.72 -7.20 6.91
N ARG A 94 6.28 -7.17 5.69
CA ARG A 94 7.13 -6.07 5.23
C ARG A 94 6.30 -4.86 4.82
N SER A 95 6.87 -3.68 4.99
CA SER A 95 6.30 -2.44 4.46
C SER A 95 7.28 -1.71 3.55
N TRP A 96 6.74 -0.84 2.72
CA TRP A 96 7.48 0.07 1.86
C TRP A 96 6.73 1.40 1.81
N GLN A 97 7.45 2.45 1.45
CA GLN A 97 6.90 3.78 1.29
C GLN A 97 6.83 4.14 -0.19
N LEU A 98 5.71 4.76 -0.58
CA LEU A 98 5.54 5.40 -1.88
C LEU A 98 5.17 6.86 -1.66
N THR A 99 5.72 7.73 -2.48
CA THR A 99 5.27 9.12 -2.64
C THR A 99 4.49 9.16 -3.95
N ILE A 100 3.22 9.55 -3.88
CA ILE A 100 2.33 9.63 -5.03
C ILE A 100 2.02 11.09 -5.30
N GLU A 101 2.35 11.54 -6.49
CA GLU A 101 2.07 12.90 -6.98
C GLU A 101 1.03 12.83 -8.10
N TRP A 102 0.10 13.78 -8.13
CA TRP A 102 -0.86 13.92 -9.23
C TRP A 102 -1.15 15.37 -9.55
N ASP A 103 -1.49 15.62 -10.81
CA ASP A 103 -1.86 16.93 -11.32
C ASP A 103 -3.37 17.14 -11.21
N GLY A 104 -3.80 18.39 -11.00
CA GLY A 104 -5.19 18.76 -10.78
C GLY A 104 -5.86 19.50 -11.93
N GLU A 105 -5.37 19.32 -13.16
CA GLU A 105 -5.84 20.07 -14.33
C GLU A 105 -7.24 19.64 -14.83
#